data_AF-H9FM55-F1
#
_entry.id   AF-H9FM55-F1
#
_cell.length_a   1.000
_cell.length_b   1.000
_cell.length_c   1.000
_cell.angle_alpha   90.00
_cell.angle_beta   90.00
_cell.angle_gamma   90.00
#
_symmetry.space_group_name_H-M   'P 1'
#
loop_
_entity.id
_entity.type
_entity.pdbx_description
1 polymer ?
#
loop_
_entity_poly.entity_id
_entity_poly.type
_entity_poly.pdbx_seq_one_letter_code
_entity_poly.pdbx_strand_id
1 'polypeptide(L)'
;RFSFGATSNFARVKMQVTMSLASLVGRAPDFNEEHLRRSLRTILAYSEEDTAMQMTPFPTQVEELLCNLNSILYDTVKMREFQEDPEMLM
;
A
#
# COMPACT_ATOMS: atom_id res chain seq x y z
N ARG A 1 13.45 24.69 -5.77
CA ARG A 1 12.33 24.64 -4.81
C ARG A 1 11.31 23.66 -5.36
N PHE A 2 11.15 22.48 -4.75
CA PHE A 2 10.13 21.52 -5.16
C PHE A 2 8.78 21.99 -4.61
N SER A 3 7.91 22.48 -5.50
CA SER A 3 6.54 22.84 -5.14
C SER A 3 5.71 21.56 -5.02
N PHE A 4 5.75 20.93 -3.85
CA PHE A 4 4.82 19.86 -3.50
C PHE A 4 3.45 20.50 -3.26
N GLY A 5 2.61 20.55 -4.30
CA GLY A 5 1.16 20.73 -4.15
C GLY A 5 0.62 19.50 -3.42
N ALA A 6 0.71 19.53 -2.08
CA ALA A 6 0.90 18.34 -1.26
C ALA A 6 -0.25 17.32 -1.29
N THR A 7 -1.48 17.78 -1.46
CA THR A 7 -2.68 16.94 -1.37
C THR A 7 -2.99 16.22 -2.69
N SER A 8 -2.86 16.89 -3.84
CA SER A 8 -3.19 16.29 -5.15
C SER A 8 -2.13 15.26 -5.59
N ASN A 9 -0.87 15.47 -5.22
CA ASN A 9 0.21 14.55 -5.59
C ASN A 9 0.14 13.25 -4.79
N PHE A 10 -0.09 13.33 -3.48
CA PHE A 10 -0.15 12.13 -2.65
C PHE A 10 -1.39 11.29 -2.94
N ALA A 11 -2.55 11.89 -3.25
CA ALA A 11 -3.75 11.15 -3.66
C ALA A 11 -3.52 10.28 -4.90
N ARG A 12 -2.77 10.78 -5.89
CA ARG A 12 -2.40 10.00 -7.08
C ARG A 12 -1.44 8.86 -6.75
N VAL A 13 -0.47 9.09 -5.86
CA VAL A 13 0.43 8.04 -5.35
C VAL A 13 -0.38 6.95 -4.64
N LYS A 14 -1.30 7.32 -3.74
CA LYS A 14 -2.19 6.37 -3.05
C LYS A 14 -2.91 5.48 -4.06
N MET A 15 -3.57 6.07 -5.06
CA MET A 15 -4.29 5.31 -6.08
C MET A 15 -3.38 4.35 -6.86
N GLN A 16 -2.20 4.79 -7.29
CA GLN A 16 -1.26 3.94 -8.04
C GLN A 16 -0.76 2.78 -7.18
N VAL A 17 -0.34 3.05 -5.94
CA VAL A 17 0.19 2.02 -5.03
C VAL A 17 -0.90 1.00 -4.67
N THR A 18 -2.11 1.46 -4.37
CA THR A 18 -3.26 0.60 -4.09
C THR A 18 -3.58 -0.32 -5.28
N MET A 19 -3.65 0.22 -6.50
CA MET A 19 -3.91 -0.57 -7.70
C MET A 19 -2.79 -1.58 -8.00
N SER A 20 -1.53 -1.15 -7.88
CA SER A 20 -0.38 -2.02 -8.05
C SER A 20 -0.35 -3.16 -7.05
N LEU A 21 -0.72 -2.91 -5.79
CA LEU A 21 -0.81 -3.95 -4.76
C LEU A 21 -1.85 -5.02 -5.12
N ALA A 22 -3.08 -4.60 -5.43
CA ALA A 22 -4.14 -5.54 -5.78
C ALA A 22 -3.76 -6.41 -7.00
N SER A 23 -3.14 -5.79 -8.01
CA SER A 23 -2.63 -6.50 -9.19
C SER A 23 -1.50 -7.47 -8.85
N LEU A 24 -0.55 -7.09 -7.98
CA LEU A 24 0.56 -7.93 -7.56
C LEU A 24 0.05 -9.20 -6.84
N VAL A 25 -0.82 -9.04 -5.84
CA VAL A 25 -1.36 -10.17 -5.06
C VAL A 25 -2.20 -11.10 -5.93
N GLY A 26 -3.04 -10.54 -6.80
CA GLY A 26 -3.99 -11.31 -7.61
C GLY A 26 -3.39 -12.00 -8.84
N ARG A 27 -2.19 -11.60 -9.31
CA ARG A 27 -1.61 -12.11 -10.57
C ARG A 27 -0.21 -12.71 -10.42
N ALA A 28 0.56 -12.34 -9.40
CA ALA A 28 1.91 -12.86 -9.24
C ALA A 28 1.87 -14.28 -8.64
N PRO A 29 2.35 -15.30 -9.37
CA PRO A 29 2.32 -16.68 -8.88
C PRO A 29 3.25 -16.88 -7.68
N ASP A 30 4.33 -16.11 -7.59
CA ASP A 30 5.39 -16.12 -6.58
C ASP A 30 5.27 -14.96 -5.57
N PHE A 31 4.05 -14.43 -5.39
CA PHE A 31 3.81 -13.37 -4.41
C PHE A 31 4.29 -13.78 -3.01
N ASN A 32 5.13 -12.94 -2.40
CA ASN A 32 5.65 -13.12 -1.06
C ASN A 32 5.20 -11.96 -0.15
N GLU A 33 4.26 -12.27 0.73
CA GLU A 33 3.67 -11.31 1.68
C GLU A 33 4.70 -10.73 2.65
N GLU A 34 5.66 -11.53 3.08
CA GLU A 34 6.71 -11.10 4.02
C GLU A 34 7.64 -10.05 3.39
N HIS A 35 8.06 -10.27 2.14
CA HIS A 35 8.88 -9.30 1.40
C HIS A 35 8.16 -7.97 1.19
N LEU A 36 6.86 -8.02 0.88
CA LEU A 36 6.04 -6.82 0.77
C LEU A 36 5.95 -6.09 2.12
N ARG A 37 5.61 -6.80 3.21
CA ARG A 37 5.55 -6.20 4.55
C ARG A 37 6.87 -5.57 4.98
N ARG A 38 8.01 -6.20 4.65
CA ARG A 38 9.34 -5.63 4.92
C ARG A 38 9.58 -4.35 4.13
N SER A 39 9.15 -4.31 2.87
CA SER A 39 9.24 -3.11 2.03
C SER A 39 8.40 -1.96 2.58
N LEU A 40 7.17 -2.25 3.01
CA LEU A 40 6.27 -1.26 3.63
C LEU A 40 6.83 -0.69 4.95
N ARG A 41 7.41 -1.54 5.81
CA ARG A 41 8.11 -1.08 7.03
C ARG A 41 9.28 -0.17 6.72
N THR A 42 10.01 -0.45 5.64
CA THR A 42 11.13 0.38 5.20
C THR A 42 10.65 1.78 4.79
N ILE A 43 9.50 1.88 4.10
CA ILE A 43 8.89 3.17 3.75
C ILE A 43 8.47 3.94 5.00
N LEU A 44 7.88 3.26 6.00
CA LEU A 44 7.52 3.88 7.28
C LEU A 44 8.75 4.46 7.97
N ALA A 45 9.82 3.67 8.10
CA ALA A 45 11.07 4.10 8.73
C ALA A 45 11.63 5.35 8.05
N TYR A 46 11.66 5.39 6.71
CA TYR A 46 12.08 6.61 5.99
C TYR A 46 11.19 7.82 6.27
N SER A 47 9.88 7.62 6.43
CA SER A 47 8.96 8.71 6.77
C SER A 47 9.12 9.21 8.21
N GLU A 48 9.60 8.37 9.13
CA GLU A 48 9.85 8.71 10.53
C GLU A 48 11.25 9.35 10.72
N GLU A 49 12.25 8.89 9.98
CA GLU A 49 13.63 9.36 10.10
C GLU A 49 13.88 10.71 9.39
N ASP A 50 13.07 11.06 8.37
CA ASP A 50 13.20 12.33 7.65
C ASP A 50 12.70 13.51 8.50
N THR A 51 13.62 14.11 9.24
CA THR A 51 13.38 15.31 10.08
C THR A 51 12.74 16.49 9.34
N ALA A 52 13.03 16.68 8.05
CA ALA A 52 12.46 17.76 7.27
C ALA A 52 10.98 17.52 6.97
N MET A 53 10.56 16.26 6.90
CA MET A 53 9.18 15.86 6.62
C MET A 53 8.28 15.83 7.87
N GLN A 54 8.85 15.78 9.08
CA GLN A 54 8.08 15.70 10.34
C GLN A 54 7.12 16.87 10.56
N MET A 55 7.45 18.05 10.04
CA MET A 55 6.59 19.25 10.13
C MET A 55 5.52 19.31 9.03
N THR A 56 5.40 18.28 8.20
CA THR A 56 4.43 18.18 7.10
C THR A 56 3.41 17.09 7.37
N PRO A 57 2.29 17.02 6.62
CA PRO A 57 1.34 15.90 6.74
C PRO A 57 1.88 14.56 6.23
N PHE A 58 3.08 14.51 5.64
CA PHE A 58 3.60 13.34 4.94
C PHE A 58 3.70 12.08 5.82
N PRO A 59 4.22 12.12 7.07
CA PRO A 59 4.30 10.91 7.90
C PRO A 59 2.93 10.28 8.17
N THR A 60 1.93 11.09 8.55
CA THR A 60 0.55 10.62 8.74
C THR A 60 -0.05 10.06 7.45
N GLN A 61 0.20 10.71 6.31
CA GLN A 61 -0.26 10.23 5.01
C GLN A 61 0.37 8.87 4.62
N VAL A 62 1.63 8.64 4.98
CA VAL A 62 2.31 7.35 4.80
C VAL A 62 1.71 6.30 5.72
N GLU A 63 1.51 6.60 7.00
CA GLU A 63 0.89 5.69 7.97
C GLU A 63 -0.52 5.25 7.50
N GLU A 64 -1.36 6.21 7.09
CA GLU A 64 -2.69 5.95 6.53
C GLU A 64 -2.63 5.05 5.29
N LEU A 65 -1.67 5.32 4.38
CA LEU A 65 -1.46 4.50 3.19
C LEU A 65 -1.09 3.07 3.59
N LEU A 66 -0.16 2.88 4.53
CA LEU A 66 0.27 1.55 4.97
C LEU A 66 -0.86 0.78 5.63
N CYS A 67 -1.68 1.43 6.47
CA CYS A 67 -2.88 0.83 7.03
C CYS A 67 -3.85 0.36 5.93
N ASN A 68 -4.12 1.22 4.94
CA ASN A 68 -4.98 0.89 3.81
C ASN A 68 -4.44 -0.29 2.99
N LEU A 69 -3.14 -0.31 2.70
CA LEU A 69 -2.49 -1.39 1.97
C LEU A 69 -2.54 -2.71 2.75
N ASN A 70 -2.39 -2.68 4.08
CA ASN A 70 -2.51 -3.88 4.91
C ASN A 70 -3.93 -4.46 4.88
N SER A 71 -4.97 -3.62 4.92
CA SER A 71 -6.36 -4.06 4.76
C SER A 71 -6.58 -4.69 3.39
N ILE A 72 -6.17 -4.00 2.32
CA ILE A 72 -6.32 -4.49 0.94
C ILE A 72 -5.55 -5.79 0.71
N LEU A 73 -4.33 -5.89 1.24
CA LEU A 73 -3.53 -7.10 1.16
C LEU A 73 -4.27 -8.29 1.78
N TYR A 74 -4.81 -8.12 2.99
CA TYR A 74 -5.58 -9.16 3.67
C TYR A 74 -6.81 -9.57 2.85
N ASP A 75 -7.59 -8.60 2.38
CA ASP A 75 -8.78 -8.86 1.57
C ASP A 75 -8.42 -9.55 0.24
N THR A 76 -7.35 -9.12 -0.42
CA THR A 76 -6.96 -9.67 -1.74
C THR A 76 -6.36 -11.07 -1.63
N VAL A 77 -5.59 -11.37 -0.58
CA VAL A 77 -5.11 -12.73 -0.29
C VAL A 77 -6.30 -13.65 -0.03
N LYS A 78 -7.23 -13.20 0.83
CA LYS A 78 -8.46 -13.95 1.11
C LYS A 78 -9.26 -14.18 -0.17
N MET A 79 -9.50 -13.15 -0.98
CA MET A 79 -10.16 -13.28 -2.27
C MET A 79 -9.47 -14.29 -3.18
N ARG A 80 -8.13 -14.30 -3.23
CA ARG A 80 -7.34 -15.26 -4.02
C ARG A 80 -7.52 -16.70 -3.53
N GLU A 81 -7.57 -16.93 -2.22
CA GLU A 81 -7.79 -18.27 -1.65
C GLU A 81 -9.18 -18.83 -2.00
N PHE A 82 -10.20 -17.96 -2.07
CA PHE A 82 -11.57 -18.34 -2.44
C PHE A 82 -11.87 -18.19 -3.94
N GLN A 83 -10.88 -18.02 -4.81
CA GLN A 83 -11.10 -17.83 -6.26
C GLN A 83 -11.79 -19.03 -6.93
N GLU A 84 -11.59 -20.23 -6.40
CA GLU A 84 -12.18 -21.47 -6.91
C GLU A 84 -13.46 -21.88 -6.14
N ASP A 85 -13.90 -21.07 -5.17
CA ASP A 85 -15.12 -21.35 -4.40
C ASP A 85 -16.36 -21.10 -5.28
N PRO A 86 -17.17 -22.14 -5.59
CA PRO A 86 -18.34 -21.99 -6.42
C PRO A 86 -19.42 -21.07 -5.82
N GLU A 87 -19.46 -20.85 -4.50
CA GLU A 87 -20.38 -19.87 -3.89
C GLU A 87 -19.93 -18.42 -4.12
N MET A 88 -18.64 -18.19 -4.38
CA MET A 88 -18.07 -16.86 -4.65
C MET A 88 -18.16 -16.46 -6.13
N LEU A 89 -18.62 -17.36 -7.01
CA LEU A 89 -18.77 -17.19 -8.46
C LEU A 89 -20.24 -17.15 -8.93
N MET A 90 -21.21 -17.26 -8.01
CA MET A 90 -22.66 -17.26 -8.29
C MET A 90 -23.31 -15.88 -8.16
#